data_AF-A0A2A3SZP5-F1
#
_entry.id   AF-A0A2A3SZP5-F1
#
_cell.length_a   1.000
_cell.length_b   1.000
_cell.length_c   1.000
_cell.angle_alpha   90.00
_cell.angle_beta   90.00
_cell.angle_gamma   90.00
#
_symmetry.space_group_name_H-M   'P 1'
#
loop_
_entity.id
_entity.type
_entity.pdbx_description
1 polymer ?
#
loop_
_entity_poly.entity_id
_entity_poly.type
_entity_poly.pdbx_seq_one_letter_code
_entity_poly.pdbx_strand_id
1 'polypeptide(L)'
;MPDSTKKQIRELEIDAISYSKIGHHSKAESTIKKALELKPRSNHLNHELAKIHLRSKQYEKALEILLTLSNKTKNREILFKDIGLSYFGMGKLEKALEASDVSLSEKQDYVEALALKGKSLRELERYDEALVVLDKALSKDSKHRDALYQKGKVLYIIGENREALDLFNEVLDFRPRDTKVLAAKGMAHDQLGEFKDASDSLKRSLSVEDEVVYNDRGVALGRLGYNHKAIDSYRRALASNPKYAVCWFNLGKALFRVGDLNEALKAFKRSTELNPKNRSAWNNRGVTLRQLNKLEESLDCYDRAIKLRTDYSWAWHNKGYVLELLDRPREALECYETALKHKPDFLEHAVDEWDRLKKDTQKAIDRIEKVIGD
;
A
#
# COMPACT_ATOMS: atom_id res chain seq x y z
N MET A 1 -23.73 6.01 25.77
CA MET A 1 -22.89 4.94 25.19
C MET A 1 -21.48 5.07 25.77
N PRO A 2 -20.91 4.02 26.39
CA PRO A 2 -19.60 4.05 27.04
C PRO A 2 -18.45 4.38 26.07
N ASP A 3 -17.38 5.00 26.56
CA ASP A 3 -16.24 5.38 25.71
C ASP A 3 -15.45 4.15 25.20
N SER A 4 -15.42 3.06 25.96
CA SER A 4 -14.89 1.77 25.51
C SER A 4 -15.63 1.25 24.28
N THR A 5 -16.97 1.32 24.28
CA THR A 5 -17.80 0.92 23.15
C THR A 5 -17.61 1.85 21.94
N LYS A 6 -17.43 3.17 22.15
CA LYS A 6 -17.15 4.12 21.05
C LYS A 6 -15.83 3.80 20.37
N LYS A 7 -14.79 3.52 21.17
CA LYS A 7 -13.48 3.14 20.68
C LYS A 7 -13.55 1.83 19.88
N GLN A 8 -14.24 0.82 20.41
CA GLN A 8 -14.43 -0.47 19.74
C GLN A 8 -15.15 -0.33 18.39
N ILE A 9 -16.23 0.47 18.31
CA ILE A 9 -16.92 0.73 17.04
C ILE A 9 -15.98 1.34 16.00
N ARG A 10 -15.16 2.32 16.43
CA ARG A 10 -14.22 3.00 15.54
C ARG A 10 -13.13 2.05 15.03
N GLU A 11 -12.63 1.16 15.88
CA GLU A 11 -11.66 0.12 15.48
C GLU A 11 -12.26 -0.84 14.45
N LEU A 12 -13.47 -1.35 14.70
CA LEU A 12 -14.19 -2.21 13.77
C LEU A 12 -14.47 -1.53 12.43
N GLU A 13 -14.84 -0.25 12.44
CA GLU A 13 -15.04 0.54 11.23
C GLU A 13 -13.76 0.66 10.40
N ILE A 14 -12.63 1.02 11.04
CA ILE A 14 -11.33 1.14 10.37
C ILE A 14 -10.90 -0.19 9.76
N ASP A 15 -11.08 -1.28 10.49
CA ASP A 15 -10.76 -2.63 10.02
C ASP A 15 -11.64 -3.02 8.83
N ALA A 16 -12.95 -2.78 8.90
CA ALA A 16 -13.86 -3.08 7.80
C ALA A 16 -13.50 -2.30 6.52
N ILE A 17 -13.23 -1.00 6.64
CA ILE A 17 -12.80 -0.16 5.51
C ILE A 17 -11.48 -0.67 4.94
N SER A 18 -10.55 -1.11 5.80
CA SER A 18 -9.25 -1.64 5.39
C SER A 18 -9.41 -2.97 4.64
N TYR A 19 -10.16 -3.93 5.17
CA TYR A 19 -10.49 -5.19 4.49
C TYR A 19 -11.16 -4.96 3.14
N SER A 20 -12.05 -3.97 3.07
CA SER A 20 -12.74 -3.60 1.83
C SER A 20 -11.79 -3.06 0.76
N LYS A 21 -10.76 -2.29 1.15
CA LYS A 21 -9.75 -1.73 0.22
C LYS A 21 -8.84 -2.81 -0.37
N ILE A 22 -8.56 -3.87 0.37
CA ILE A 22 -7.70 -4.99 -0.06
C ILE A 22 -8.49 -6.17 -0.66
N GLY A 23 -9.77 -5.97 -1.00
CA GLY A 23 -10.59 -6.98 -1.69
C GLY A 23 -11.22 -8.06 -0.81
N HIS A 24 -10.98 -8.06 0.51
CA HIS A 24 -11.60 -9.00 1.45
C HIS A 24 -13.03 -8.57 1.84
N HIS A 25 -13.92 -8.50 0.85
CA HIS A 25 -15.26 -7.93 1.01
C HIS A 25 -16.14 -8.67 2.02
N SER A 26 -16.11 -10.00 2.05
CA SER A 26 -16.91 -10.79 3.02
C SER A 26 -16.47 -10.52 4.46
N LYS A 27 -15.15 -10.36 4.69
CA LYS A 27 -14.60 -10.02 6.01
C LYS A 27 -14.94 -8.58 6.39
N ALA A 28 -14.84 -7.66 5.43
CA ALA A 28 -15.27 -6.27 5.62
C ALA A 28 -16.75 -6.17 6.02
N GLU A 29 -17.62 -6.89 5.30
CA GLU A 29 -19.05 -6.94 5.58
C GLU A 29 -19.35 -7.51 6.97
N SER A 30 -18.73 -8.62 7.35
CA SER A 30 -18.88 -9.19 8.69
C SER A 30 -18.40 -8.22 9.78
N THR A 31 -17.30 -7.52 9.54
CA THR A 31 -16.69 -6.61 10.53
C THR A 31 -17.53 -5.35 10.71
N ILE A 32 -18.05 -4.75 9.63
CA ILE A 32 -18.93 -3.58 9.75
C ILE A 32 -20.29 -3.95 10.37
N LYS A 33 -20.80 -5.17 10.14
CA LYS A 33 -22.02 -5.67 10.79
C LYS A 33 -21.85 -5.79 12.31
N LYS A 34 -20.69 -6.22 12.79
CA LYS A 34 -20.36 -6.19 14.24
C LYS A 34 -20.38 -4.77 14.81
N ALA A 35 -19.90 -3.78 14.06
CA ALA A 35 -19.99 -2.37 14.47
C ALA A 35 -21.46 -1.89 14.53
N LEU A 36 -22.29 -2.35 13.59
CA LEU A 36 -23.73 -2.09 13.57
C LEU A 36 -24.48 -2.78 14.71
N GLU A 37 -24.09 -3.98 15.15
CA GLU A 37 -24.66 -4.63 16.35
C GLU A 37 -24.47 -3.76 17.60
N LEU A 38 -23.31 -3.10 17.73
CA LEU A 38 -23.02 -2.17 18.82
C LEU A 38 -23.74 -0.82 18.67
N LYS A 39 -24.11 -0.43 17.45
CA LYS A 39 -24.85 0.82 17.16
C LYS A 39 -25.80 0.67 15.95
N PRO A 40 -26.97 0.03 16.12
CA PRO A 40 -27.83 -0.39 15.00
C PRO A 40 -28.41 0.74 14.15
N ARG A 41 -28.60 1.93 14.74
CA ARG A 41 -29.21 3.09 14.08
C ARG A 41 -28.18 4.08 13.50
N SER A 42 -26.94 3.64 13.26
CA SER A 42 -25.89 4.50 12.74
C SER A 42 -26.00 4.66 11.22
N ASN A 43 -26.51 5.80 10.76
CA ASN A 43 -26.58 6.15 9.32
C ASN A 43 -25.20 6.09 8.65
N HIS A 44 -24.16 6.52 9.36
CA HIS A 44 -22.78 6.47 8.89
C HIS A 44 -22.29 5.04 8.63
N LEU A 45 -22.51 4.13 9.59
CA LEU A 45 -22.05 2.73 9.44
C LEU A 45 -22.84 2.00 8.36
N ASN A 46 -24.14 2.30 8.21
CA ASN A 46 -24.95 1.78 7.12
C ASN A 46 -24.47 2.30 5.76
N HIS A 47 -24.06 3.57 5.66
CA HIS A 47 -23.46 4.09 4.42
C HIS A 47 -22.13 3.38 4.10
N GLU A 48 -21.27 3.16 5.10
CA GLU A 48 -20.03 2.40 4.90
C GLU A 48 -20.29 0.93 4.49
N LEU A 49 -21.31 0.28 5.07
CA LEU A 49 -21.75 -1.05 4.62
C LEU A 49 -22.22 -1.02 3.15
N ALA A 50 -22.99 -0.02 2.73
CA ALA A 50 -23.39 0.13 1.34
C ALA A 50 -22.19 0.30 0.39
N LYS A 51 -21.17 1.07 0.79
CA LYS A 51 -19.92 1.20 0.02
C LYS A 51 -19.15 -0.11 -0.08
N ILE A 52 -19.19 -0.96 0.95
CA ILE A 52 -18.62 -2.32 0.89
C ILE A 52 -19.37 -3.16 -0.14
N HIS A 53 -20.70 -3.12 -0.15
CA HIS A 53 -21.53 -3.82 -1.15
C HIS A 53 -21.27 -3.30 -2.58
N LEU A 54 -21.12 -2.00 -2.78
CA LEU A 54 -20.73 -1.42 -4.08
C LEU A 54 -19.40 -2.01 -4.58
N ARG A 55 -18.38 -2.10 -3.72
CA ARG A 55 -17.07 -2.65 -4.09
C ARG A 55 -17.12 -4.15 -4.38
N SER A 56 -17.98 -4.89 -3.70
CA SER A 56 -18.21 -6.31 -3.96
C SER A 56 -19.20 -6.57 -5.10
N LYS A 57 -19.63 -5.53 -5.82
CA LYS A 57 -20.59 -5.58 -6.93
C LYS A 57 -21.99 -6.10 -6.54
N GLN A 58 -22.36 -5.99 -5.27
CA GLN A 58 -23.69 -6.31 -4.76
C GLN A 58 -24.58 -5.05 -4.81
N TYR A 59 -24.88 -4.59 -6.02
CA TYR A 59 -25.48 -3.27 -6.26
C TYR A 59 -26.89 -3.14 -5.69
N GLU A 60 -27.70 -4.20 -5.74
CA GLU A 60 -29.06 -4.22 -5.19
C GLU A 60 -29.05 -4.00 -3.68
N LYS A 61 -28.18 -4.73 -2.96
CA LYS A 61 -28.02 -4.59 -1.50
C LYS A 61 -27.51 -3.20 -1.12
N ALA A 62 -26.55 -2.68 -1.87
CA ALA A 62 -26.07 -1.32 -1.67
C ALA A 62 -27.20 -0.30 -1.85
N LEU A 63 -27.96 -0.42 -2.94
CA LEU A 63 -29.06 0.48 -3.26
C LEU A 63 -30.16 0.45 -2.18
N GLU A 64 -30.56 -0.75 -1.74
CA GLU A 64 -31.56 -0.91 -0.67
C GLU A 64 -31.17 -0.09 0.57
N ILE A 65 -29.94 -0.26 1.05
CA ILE A 65 -29.44 0.48 2.21
C ILE A 65 -29.43 1.98 1.93
N LEU A 66 -28.86 2.42 0.79
CA LEU A 66 -28.71 3.84 0.47
C LEU A 66 -30.06 4.56 0.39
N LEU A 67 -31.10 3.92 -0.17
CA LEU A 67 -32.44 4.51 -0.26
C LEU A 67 -33.05 4.75 1.13
N THR A 68 -32.78 3.88 2.11
CA THR A 68 -33.23 4.10 3.51
C THR A 68 -32.55 5.29 4.20
N LEU A 69 -31.41 5.75 3.67
CA LEU A 69 -30.59 6.84 4.22
C LEU A 69 -30.88 8.21 3.58
N SER A 70 -31.62 8.25 2.47
CA SER A 70 -31.88 9.43 1.62
C SER A 70 -32.35 10.68 2.36
N ASN A 71 -33.16 10.51 3.40
CA ASN A 71 -33.73 11.60 4.20
C ASN A 71 -33.04 11.80 5.57
N LYS A 72 -31.94 11.09 5.85
CA LYS A 72 -31.36 10.97 7.20
C LYS A 72 -29.88 11.35 7.27
N THR A 73 -29.29 11.80 6.17
CA THR A 73 -27.85 12.08 6.07
C THR A 73 -27.59 13.53 5.69
N LYS A 74 -26.52 14.11 6.25
CA LYS A 74 -26.09 15.48 5.94
C LYS A 74 -25.32 15.57 4.61
N ASN A 75 -24.60 14.52 4.24
CA ASN A 75 -23.77 14.49 3.03
C ASN A 75 -24.53 13.82 1.88
N ARG A 76 -25.62 14.45 1.44
CA ARG A 76 -26.54 13.90 0.44
C ARG A 76 -25.89 13.78 -0.93
N GLU A 77 -24.95 14.67 -1.26
CA GLU A 77 -24.17 14.60 -2.50
C GLU A 77 -23.41 13.27 -2.61
N ILE A 78 -22.78 12.80 -1.51
CA ILE A 78 -22.06 11.52 -1.50
C ILE A 78 -23.04 10.36 -1.64
N LEU A 79 -24.16 10.42 -0.90
CA LEU A 79 -25.18 9.39 -0.91
C LEU A 79 -25.78 9.20 -2.32
N PHE A 80 -26.20 10.28 -2.98
CA PHE A 80 -26.81 10.20 -4.31
C PHE A 80 -25.81 9.76 -5.38
N LYS A 81 -24.53 10.13 -5.25
CA LYS A 81 -23.47 9.57 -6.10
C LYS A 81 -23.35 8.06 -5.92
N ASP A 82 -23.40 7.56 -4.68
CA ASP A 82 -23.36 6.12 -4.41
C ASP A 82 -24.63 5.38 -4.91
N ILE A 83 -25.81 6.01 -4.81
CA ILE A 83 -27.05 5.51 -5.41
C ILE A 83 -26.91 5.40 -6.93
N GLY A 84 -26.37 6.45 -7.57
CA GLY A 84 -26.12 6.44 -9.01
C GLY A 84 -25.12 5.37 -9.42
N LEU A 85 -24.07 5.11 -8.62
CA LEU A 85 -23.14 4.00 -8.84
C LEU A 85 -23.84 2.64 -8.76
N SER A 86 -24.77 2.44 -7.83
CA SER A 86 -25.57 1.22 -7.76
C SER A 86 -26.41 1.04 -9.02
N TYR A 87 -27.15 2.07 -9.44
CA TYR A 87 -27.95 1.99 -10.67
C TYR A 87 -27.09 1.74 -11.91
N PHE A 88 -25.95 2.41 -12.02
CA PHE A 88 -25.00 2.19 -13.10
C PHE A 88 -24.52 0.73 -13.12
N GLY A 89 -24.15 0.18 -11.95
CA GLY A 89 -23.71 -1.21 -11.82
C GLY A 89 -24.77 -2.24 -12.23
N MET A 90 -26.04 -1.88 -12.09
CA MET A 90 -27.21 -2.67 -12.53
C MET A 90 -27.59 -2.43 -14.00
N GLY A 91 -26.86 -1.60 -14.75
CA GLY A 91 -27.19 -1.23 -16.13
C GLY A 91 -28.39 -0.28 -16.28
N LYS A 92 -28.88 0.33 -15.19
CA LYS A 92 -30.00 1.29 -15.21
C LYS A 92 -29.45 2.71 -15.41
N LEU A 93 -29.02 3.00 -16.64
CA LEU A 93 -28.21 4.18 -16.97
C LEU A 93 -28.94 5.51 -16.75
N GLU A 94 -30.22 5.59 -17.10
CA GLU A 94 -31.04 6.79 -16.91
C GLU A 94 -31.21 7.10 -15.42
N LYS A 95 -31.45 6.08 -14.59
CA LYS A 95 -31.53 6.25 -13.13
C LYS A 95 -30.18 6.63 -12.52
N ALA A 96 -29.08 6.13 -13.09
CA ALA A 96 -27.74 6.55 -12.68
C ALA A 96 -27.49 8.02 -13.00
N LEU A 97 -27.95 8.47 -14.18
CA LEU A 97 -27.89 9.87 -14.60
C LEU A 97 -28.74 10.76 -13.68
N GLU A 98 -30.00 10.41 -13.44
CA GLU A 98 -30.88 11.14 -12.51
C GLU A 98 -30.27 11.26 -11.11
N ALA A 99 -29.75 10.16 -10.56
CA ALA A 99 -29.11 10.18 -9.24
C ALA A 99 -27.83 11.05 -9.21
N SER A 100 -27.07 11.07 -10.32
CA SER A 100 -25.93 11.99 -10.44
C SER A 100 -26.36 13.45 -10.50
N ASP A 101 -27.49 13.77 -11.14
CA ASP A 101 -28.05 15.12 -11.17
C ASP A 101 -28.53 15.57 -9.80
N VAL A 102 -29.18 14.69 -9.03
CA VAL A 102 -29.56 14.97 -7.64
C VAL A 102 -28.31 15.18 -6.78
N SER A 103 -27.25 14.40 -6.98
CA SER A 103 -25.98 14.63 -6.27
C SER A 103 -25.40 16.02 -6.55
N LEU A 104 -25.47 16.45 -7.81
CA LEU A 104 -24.95 17.74 -8.26
C LEU A 104 -25.84 18.93 -7.88
N SER A 105 -27.14 18.72 -7.66
CA SER A 105 -28.01 19.78 -7.11
C SER A 105 -27.71 20.06 -5.63
N GLU A 106 -27.28 19.05 -4.87
CA GLU A 106 -26.78 19.23 -3.50
C GLU A 106 -25.39 19.88 -3.48
N LYS A 107 -24.51 19.51 -4.42
CA LYS A 107 -23.17 20.12 -4.57
C LYS A 107 -22.70 20.16 -6.02
N GLN A 108 -22.80 21.34 -6.63
CA GLN A 108 -22.58 21.56 -8.06
C GLN A 108 -21.19 21.16 -8.60
N ASP A 109 -20.16 21.28 -7.76
CA ASP A 109 -18.75 21.02 -8.11
C ASP A 109 -18.25 19.69 -7.53
N TYR A 110 -19.15 18.76 -7.22
CA TYR A 110 -18.74 17.45 -6.71
C TYR A 110 -18.18 16.56 -7.82
N VAL A 111 -16.84 16.53 -7.91
CA VAL A 111 -16.08 15.87 -8.98
C VAL A 111 -16.47 14.40 -9.19
N GLU A 112 -16.67 13.63 -8.12
CA GLU A 112 -17.06 12.21 -8.20
C GLU A 112 -18.44 12.02 -8.86
N ALA A 113 -19.38 12.95 -8.63
CA ALA A 113 -20.69 12.91 -9.27
C ALA A 113 -20.63 13.39 -10.73
N LEU A 114 -19.80 14.38 -11.05
CA LEU A 114 -19.52 14.77 -12.44
C LEU A 114 -18.90 13.61 -13.24
N ALA A 115 -17.91 12.91 -12.66
CA ALA A 115 -17.28 11.76 -13.29
C ALA A 115 -18.28 10.60 -13.50
N LEU A 116 -19.16 10.35 -12.53
CA LEU A 116 -20.26 9.39 -12.67
C LEU A 116 -21.24 9.81 -13.78
N LYS A 117 -21.65 11.08 -13.81
CA LYS A 117 -22.55 11.62 -14.83
C LYS A 117 -21.95 11.45 -16.23
N GLY A 118 -20.69 11.85 -16.42
CA GLY A 118 -19.97 11.68 -17.69
C GLY A 118 -19.85 10.20 -18.09
N LYS A 119 -19.61 9.31 -17.13
CA LYS A 119 -19.62 7.85 -17.36
C LYS A 119 -20.98 7.36 -17.85
N SER A 120 -22.08 7.77 -17.19
CA SER A 120 -23.45 7.38 -17.56
C SER A 120 -23.82 7.91 -18.95
N LEU A 121 -23.50 9.18 -19.24
CA LEU A 121 -23.76 9.80 -20.54
C LEU A 121 -23.01 9.08 -21.67
N ARG A 122 -21.76 8.65 -21.46
CA ARG A 122 -21.03 7.85 -22.45
C ARG A 122 -21.74 6.53 -22.77
N GLU A 123 -22.19 5.79 -21.74
CA GLU A 123 -22.90 4.52 -21.97
C GLU A 123 -24.27 4.73 -22.64
N LEU A 124 -24.86 5.93 -22.49
CA LEU A 124 -26.05 6.37 -23.20
C LEU A 124 -25.74 6.96 -24.59
N GLU A 125 -24.48 6.87 -25.05
CA GLU A 125 -24.02 7.41 -26.34
C GLU A 125 -24.17 8.94 -26.51
N ARG A 126 -24.36 9.67 -25.40
CA ARG A 126 -24.48 11.13 -25.36
C ARG A 126 -23.10 11.76 -25.17
N TYR A 127 -22.25 11.62 -26.19
CA TYR A 127 -20.81 11.93 -26.09
C TYR A 127 -20.51 13.41 -25.86
N ASP A 128 -21.18 14.33 -26.55
CA ASP A 128 -20.95 15.77 -26.40
C ASP A 128 -21.24 16.24 -24.98
N GLU A 129 -22.37 15.80 -24.42
CA GLU A 129 -22.73 16.11 -23.04
C GLU A 129 -21.76 15.47 -22.04
N ALA A 130 -21.28 14.26 -22.32
CA ALA A 130 -20.28 13.60 -21.49
C ALA A 130 -18.98 14.42 -21.44
N LEU A 131 -18.49 14.91 -22.59
CA LEU A 131 -17.29 15.74 -22.66
C LEU A 131 -17.44 17.03 -21.85
N VAL A 132 -18.55 17.77 -22.01
CA VAL A 132 -18.81 19.00 -21.25
C VAL A 132 -18.78 18.76 -19.74
N VAL A 133 -19.42 17.69 -19.27
CA VAL A 133 -19.46 17.36 -17.84
C VAL A 133 -18.08 16.92 -17.33
N LEU A 134 -17.32 16.17 -18.12
CA LEU A 134 -15.98 15.71 -17.76
C LEU A 134 -14.96 16.85 -17.75
N ASP A 135 -15.07 17.81 -18.67
CA ASP A 135 -14.27 19.03 -18.66
C ASP A 135 -14.56 19.87 -17.42
N LYS A 136 -15.83 19.96 -17.02
CA LYS A 136 -16.18 20.59 -15.75
C LYS A 136 -15.53 19.86 -14.58
N ALA A 137 -15.51 18.52 -14.56
CA ALA A 137 -14.85 17.76 -13.51
C ALA A 137 -13.34 18.06 -13.45
N LEU A 138 -12.67 18.07 -14.61
CA LEU A 138 -11.23 18.32 -14.73
C LEU A 138 -10.84 19.78 -14.44
N SER A 139 -11.76 20.73 -14.66
CA SER A 139 -11.56 22.13 -14.24
C SER A 139 -11.45 22.29 -12.71
N LYS A 140 -12.03 21.34 -11.95
CA LYS A 140 -12.03 21.34 -10.47
C LYS A 140 -10.92 20.46 -9.90
N ASP A 141 -10.63 19.34 -10.56
CA ASP A 141 -9.52 18.46 -10.23
C ASP A 141 -8.89 17.91 -11.52
N SER A 142 -7.83 18.58 -11.97
CA SER A 142 -7.12 18.25 -13.21
C SER A 142 -6.49 16.87 -13.21
N LYS A 143 -6.21 16.29 -12.03
CA LYS A 143 -5.62 14.94 -11.90
C LYS A 143 -6.64 13.90 -11.46
N HIS A 144 -7.93 14.17 -11.65
CA HIS A 144 -8.98 13.24 -11.30
C HIS A 144 -8.97 12.01 -12.23
N ARG A 145 -8.47 10.88 -11.71
CA ARG A 145 -8.27 9.63 -12.44
C ARG A 145 -9.48 9.19 -13.26
N ASP A 146 -10.67 9.18 -12.66
CA ASP A 146 -11.85 8.66 -13.34
C ASP A 146 -12.37 9.61 -14.42
N ALA A 147 -12.25 10.92 -14.24
CA ALA A 147 -12.68 11.90 -15.24
C ALA A 147 -11.76 11.87 -16.47
N LEU A 148 -10.43 11.86 -16.27
CA LEU A 148 -9.46 11.70 -17.35
C LEU A 148 -9.71 10.41 -18.13
N TYR A 149 -9.87 9.29 -17.41
CA TYR A 149 -10.13 7.98 -18.01
C TYR A 149 -11.47 7.93 -18.76
N GLN A 150 -12.55 8.50 -18.20
CA GLN A 150 -13.84 8.55 -18.91
C GLN A 150 -13.75 9.44 -20.16
N LYS A 151 -13.09 10.60 -20.07
CA LYS A 151 -12.95 11.55 -21.20
C LYS A 151 -12.13 10.92 -22.32
N GLY A 152 -10.98 10.32 -21.99
CA GLY A 152 -10.17 9.57 -22.96
C GLY A 152 -10.94 8.43 -23.61
N LYS A 153 -11.80 7.73 -22.86
CA LYS A 153 -12.70 6.72 -23.45
C LYS A 153 -13.76 7.29 -24.40
N VAL A 154 -14.29 8.50 -24.13
CA VAL A 154 -15.23 9.16 -25.06
C VAL A 154 -14.50 9.55 -26.35
N LEU A 155 -13.32 10.19 -26.22
CA LEU A 155 -12.47 10.58 -27.36
C LEU A 155 -12.08 9.38 -28.23
N TYR A 156 -11.70 8.26 -27.60
CA TYR A 156 -11.46 6.99 -28.29
C TYR A 156 -12.68 6.53 -29.13
N ILE A 157 -13.88 6.56 -28.55
CA ILE A 157 -15.11 6.11 -29.25
C ILE A 157 -15.40 6.99 -30.47
N ILE A 158 -15.21 8.30 -30.37
CA ILE A 158 -15.46 9.24 -31.48
C ILE A 158 -14.31 9.30 -32.49
N GLY A 159 -13.21 8.57 -32.26
CA GLY A 159 -12.07 8.45 -33.17
C GLY A 159 -10.91 9.41 -32.93
N GLU A 160 -11.00 10.28 -31.93
CA GLU A 160 -9.94 11.22 -31.51
C GLU A 160 -8.86 10.52 -30.68
N ASN A 161 -8.24 9.50 -31.27
CA ASN A 161 -7.36 8.56 -30.58
C ASN A 161 -6.08 9.21 -30.04
N ARG A 162 -5.56 10.27 -30.67
CA ARG A 162 -4.37 10.99 -30.20
C ARG A 162 -4.64 11.72 -28.88
N GLU A 163 -5.73 12.47 -28.82
CA GLU A 163 -6.15 13.16 -27.59
C GLU A 163 -6.53 12.15 -26.49
N ALA A 164 -7.15 11.03 -26.86
CA ALA A 164 -7.41 9.94 -25.92
C ALA A 164 -6.12 9.39 -25.29
N LEU A 165 -5.08 9.18 -26.10
CA LEU A 165 -3.77 8.72 -25.63
C LEU A 165 -3.12 9.73 -24.68
N ASP A 166 -3.22 11.04 -24.94
CA ASP A 166 -2.69 12.08 -24.06
C ASP A 166 -3.36 12.01 -22.67
N LEU A 167 -4.69 11.90 -22.61
CA LEU A 167 -5.40 11.74 -21.34
C LEU A 167 -5.07 10.43 -20.62
N PHE A 168 -4.85 9.33 -21.36
CA PHE A 168 -4.41 8.08 -20.76
C PHE A 168 -2.99 8.19 -20.21
N ASN A 169 -2.09 8.89 -20.90
CA ASN A 169 -0.74 9.16 -20.42
C ASN A 169 -0.76 9.99 -19.14
N GLU A 170 -1.59 11.04 -19.07
CA GLU A 170 -1.76 11.84 -17.85
C GLU A 170 -2.16 10.97 -16.64
N VAL A 171 -3.07 10.01 -16.82
CA VAL A 171 -3.42 9.07 -15.74
C VAL A 171 -2.24 8.17 -15.39
N LEU A 172 -1.51 7.68 -16.39
CA LEU A 172 -0.37 6.78 -16.20
C LEU A 172 0.84 7.48 -15.57
N ASP A 173 0.97 8.80 -15.66
CA ASP A 173 2.06 9.54 -14.99
C ASP A 173 1.98 9.42 -13.46
N PHE A 174 0.77 9.41 -12.89
CA PHE A 174 0.58 9.24 -11.45
C PHE A 174 0.03 7.86 -11.05
N ARG A 175 -0.43 7.06 -12.00
CA ARG A 175 -0.79 5.63 -11.83
C ARG A 175 -0.26 4.77 -12.98
N PRO A 176 1.05 4.55 -13.08
CA PRO A 176 1.71 3.90 -14.24
C PRO A 176 1.32 2.45 -14.50
N ARG A 177 0.50 1.87 -13.62
CA ARG A 177 0.08 0.48 -13.59
C ARG A 177 -1.43 0.32 -13.58
N ASP A 178 -2.17 1.37 -13.90
CA ASP A 178 -3.62 1.29 -13.97
C ASP A 178 -4.04 0.40 -15.15
N THR A 179 -4.39 -0.85 -14.85
CA THR A 179 -4.63 -1.89 -15.87
C THR A 179 -5.78 -1.53 -16.80
N LYS A 180 -6.82 -0.84 -16.31
CA LYS A 180 -7.94 -0.39 -17.14
C LYS A 180 -7.50 0.69 -18.13
N VAL A 181 -6.65 1.61 -17.68
CA VAL A 181 -6.12 2.69 -18.53
C VAL A 181 -5.11 2.14 -19.53
N LEU A 182 -4.23 1.21 -19.12
CA LEU A 182 -3.28 0.53 -20.01
C LEU A 182 -4.00 -0.26 -21.11
N ALA A 183 -5.11 -0.93 -20.76
CA ALA A 183 -5.94 -1.61 -21.76
C ALA A 183 -6.56 -0.61 -22.73
N ALA A 184 -7.13 0.50 -22.25
CA ALA A 184 -7.68 1.56 -23.10
C ALA A 184 -6.63 2.22 -23.99
N LYS A 185 -5.44 2.47 -23.46
CA LYS A 185 -4.27 2.96 -24.22
C LYS A 185 -3.88 1.99 -25.33
N GLY A 186 -3.85 0.69 -25.03
CA GLY A 186 -3.57 -0.35 -26.02
C GLY A 186 -4.59 -0.39 -27.16
N MET A 187 -5.89 -0.28 -26.84
CA MET A 187 -6.96 -0.19 -27.85
C MET A 187 -6.85 1.08 -28.70
N ALA A 188 -6.50 2.22 -28.12
CA ALA A 188 -6.32 3.47 -28.87
C ALA A 188 -5.13 3.41 -29.84
N HIS A 189 -4.00 2.80 -29.43
CA HIS A 189 -2.87 2.52 -30.34
C HIS A 189 -3.26 1.56 -31.47
N ASP A 190 -4.07 0.54 -31.18
CA ASP A 190 -4.54 -0.42 -32.19
C ASP A 190 -5.38 0.27 -33.27
N GLN A 191 -6.30 1.16 -32.88
CA GLN A 191 -7.13 1.93 -33.82
C GLN A 191 -6.31 2.91 -34.69
N LEU A 192 -5.11 3.30 -34.24
CA LEU A 192 -4.15 4.10 -35.00
C LEU A 192 -3.19 3.24 -35.87
N GLY A 193 -3.26 1.91 -35.79
CA GLY A 193 -2.34 1.00 -36.47
C GLY A 193 -0.95 0.90 -35.81
N GLU A 194 -0.79 1.39 -34.59
CA GLU A 194 0.45 1.39 -33.82
C GLU A 194 0.61 0.07 -33.04
N PHE A 195 0.65 -1.04 -33.78
CA PHE A 195 0.49 -2.39 -33.21
C PHE A 195 1.54 -2.77 -32.15
N LYS A 196 2.75 -2.22 -32.25
CA LYS A 196 3.81 -2.46 -31.26
C LYS A 196 3.43 -1.86 -29.90
N ASP A 197 3.06 -0.58 -29.88
CA ASP A 197 2.67 0.14 -28.67
C ASP A 197 1.34 -0.40 -28.09
N ALA A 198 0.43 -0.85 -28.97
CA ALA A 198 -0.78 -1.56 -28.60
C ALA A 198 -0.45 -2.85 -27.84
N SER A 199 0.40 -3.70 -28.43
CA SER A 199 0.83 -4.97 -27.82
C SER A 199 1.50 -4.76 -26.46
N ASP A 200 2.43 -3.80 -26.38
CA ASP A 200 3.14 -3.49 -25.13
C ASP A 200 2.19 -2.98 -24.03
N SER A 201 1.24 -2.11 -24.38
CA SER A 201 0.25 -1.57 -23.44
C SER A 201 -0.72 -2.66 -22.95
N LEU A 202 -1.21 -3.51 -23.86
CA LEU A 202 -2.10 -4.62 -23.52
C LEU A 202 -1.39 -5.66 -22.65
N LYS A 203 -0.15 -6.02 -22.98
CA LYS A 203 0.67 -6.90 -22.14
C LYS A 203 0.81 -6.39 -20.71
N ARG A 204 1.04 -5.08 -20.53
CA ARG A 204 1.11 -4.44 -19.21
C ARG A 204 -0.25 -4.41 -18.49
N SER A 205 -1.37 -4.35 -19.20
CA SER A 205 -2.70 -4.42 -18.59
C SER A 205 -3.03 -5.80 -18.01
N LEU A 206 -2.49 -6.87 -18.61
CA LEU A 206 -2.73 -8.26 -18.21
C LEU A 206 -1.84 -8.73 -17.06
N SER A 207 -0.77 -8.01 -16.73
CA SER A 207 0.07 -8.33 -15.57
C SER A 207 -0.66 -7.92 -14.28
N VAL A 208 -1.45 -8.84 -13.72
CA VAL A 208 -1.99 -8.69 -12.36
C VAL A 208 -0.86 -8.97 -11.37
N GLU A 209 -0.25 -7.91 -10.85
CA GLU A 209 0.80 -8.03 -9.83
C GLU A 209 0.23 -7.83 -8.42
N ASP A 210 -0.15 -8.93 -7.76
CA ASP A 210 -0.52 -8.96 -6.34
C ASP A 210 0.74 -8.80 -5.46
N GLU A 211 0.76 -7.77 -4.62
CA GLU A 211 1.94 -7.45 -3.80
C GLU A 211 2.33 -8.57 -2.83
N VAL A 212 1.36 -9.34 -2.33
CA VAL A 212 1.58 -10.45 -1.40
C VAL A 212 2.21 -11.61 -2.17
N VAL A 213 1.65 -11.98 -3.32
CA VAL A 213 2.17 -13.07 -4.16
C VAL A 213 3.61 -12.80 -4.60
N TYR A 214 3.92 -11.57 -5.01
CA TYR A 214 5.27 -11.21 -5.44
C TYR A 214 6.26 -11.10 -4.28
N ASN A 215 5.82 -10.67 -3.09
CA ASN A 215 6.64 -10.74 -1.89
C ASN A 215 6.95 -12.20 -1.53
N ASP A 216 5.95 -13.07 -1.52
CA ASP A 216 6.10 -14.48 -1.13
C ASP A 216 6.97 -15.24 -2.13
N ARG A 217 6.80 -14.96 -3.43
CA ARG A 217 7.70 -15.44 -4.48
C ARG A 217 9.13 -14.98 -4.24
N GLY A 218 9.33 -13.71 -3.87
CA GLY A 218 10.64 -13.17 -3.52
C GLY A 218 11.27 -13.92 -2.33
N VAL A 219 10.48 -14.20 -1.27
CA VAL A 219 10.94 -14.97 -0.11
C VAL A 219 11.35 -16.39 -0.50
N ALA A 220 10.54 -17.07 -1.31
CA ALA A 220 10.85 -18.41 -1.80
C ALA A 220 12.14 -18.43 -2.64
N LEU A 221 12.28 -17.50 -3.59
CA LEU A 221 13.49 -17.36 -4.41
C LEU A 221 14.73 -17.06 -3.58
N GLY A 222 14.60 -16.22 -2.55
CA GLY A 222 15.68 -15.89 -1.62
C GLY A 222 16.12 -17.06 -0.74
N ARG A 223 15.20 -17.99 -0.41
CA ARG A 223 15.52 -19.25 0.27
C ARG A 223 16.25 -20.24 -0.64
N LEU A 224 15.96 -20.21 -1.94
CA LEU A 224 16.65 -20.99 -2.97
C LEU A 224 17.99 -20.39 -3.41
N GLY A 225 18.40 -19.24 -2.85
CA GLY A 225 19.65 -18.55 -3.21
C GLY A 225 19.58 -17.70 -4.48
N TYR A 226 18.44 -17.61 -5.16
CA TYR A 226 18.25 -16.79 -6.36
C TYR A 226 18.03 -15.31 -6.03
N ASN A 227 19.02 -14.67 -5.40
CA ASN A 227 18.90 -13.34 -4.81
C ASN A 227 18.50 -12.24 -5.82
N HIS A 228 19.03 -12.24 -7.05
CA HIS A 228 18.63 -11.25 -8.08
C HIS A 228 17.16 -11.40 -8.53
N LYS A 229 16.66 -12.64 -8.66
CA LYS A 229 15.25 -12.90 -8.98
C LYS A 229 14.32 -12.55 -7.81
N ALA A 230 14.80 -12.73 -6.58
CA ALA A 230 14.10 -12.28 -5.39
C ALA A 230 13.94 -10.75 -5.38
N ILE A 231 15.01 -10.00 -5.67
CA ILE A 231 15.00 -8.53 -5.79
C ILE A 231 13.97 -8.06 -6.83
N ASP A 232 13.94 -8.67 -8.02
CA ASP A 232 12.94 -8.34 -9.05
C ASP A 232 11.51 -8.55 -8.53
N SER A 233 11.28 -9.67 -7.84
CA SER A 233 9.96 -9.97 -7.28
C SER A 233 9.54 -8.98 -6.19
N TYR A 234 10.45 -8.58 -5.30
CA TYR A 234 10.16 -7.55 -4.30
C TYR A 234 9.90 -6.18 -4.92
N ARG A 235 10.67 -5.78 -5.94
CA ARG A 235 10.44 -4.51 -6.64
C ARG A 235 9.06 -4.46 -7.29
N ARG A 236 8.60 -5.57 -7.87
CA ARG A 236 7.24 -5.70 -8.41
C ARG A 236 6.16 -5.55 -7.33
N ALA A 237 6.32 -6.26 -6.21
CA ALA A 237 5.42 -6.13 -5.07
C ALA A 237 5.35 -4.69 -4.54
N LEU A 238 6.50 -4.04 -4.39
CA LEU A 238 6.60 -2.67 -3.87
C LEU A 238 6.07 -1.62 -4.83
N ALA A 239 6.10 -1.88 -6.12
CA ALA A 239 5.53 -0.96 -7.09
C ALA A 239 4.00 -1.13 -7.24
N SER A 240 3.43 -2.25 -6.77
CA SER A 240 1.99 -2.38 -6.49
C SER A 240 1.61 -1.71 -5.16
N ASN A 241 2.37 -1.97 -4.10
CA ASN A 241 2.17 -1.37 -2.78
C ASN A 241 3.46 -0.76 -2.20
N PRO A 242 3.72 0.54 -2.44
CA PRO A 242 4.93 1.21 -1.95
C PRO A 242 5.01 1.35 -0.43
N LYS A 243 3.91 1.09 0.29
CA LYS A 243 3.82 1.16 1.75
C LYS A 243 3.97 -0.20 2.42
N TYR A 244 4.33 -1.26 1.67
CA TYR A 244 4.48 -2.60 2.20
C TYR A 244 5.81 -2.76 2.98
N ALA A 245 5.80 -2.38 4.25
CA ALA A 245 6.99 -2.29 5.11
C ALA A 245 7.81 -3.60 5.19
N VAL A 246 7.12 -4.75 5.23
CA VAL A 246 7.75 -6.09 5.26
C VAL A 246 8.48 -6.38 3.94
N CYS A 247 7.90 -5.99 2.81
CA CYS A 247 8.54 -6.19 1.52
C CYS A 247 9.79 -5.31 1.35
N TRP A 248 9.77 -4.07 1.84
CA TRP A 248 10.97 -3.22 1.91
C TRP A 248 12.08 -3.85 2.76
N PHE A 249 11.73 -4.47 3.90
CA PHE A 249 12.70 -5.20 4.74
C PHE A 249 13.30 -6.39 3.98
N ASN A 250 12.47 -7.19 3.31
CA ASN A 250 12.92 -8.34 2.54
C ASN A 250 13.80 -7.94 1.34
N LEU A 251 13.44 -6.86 0.64
CA LEU A 251 14.26 -6.27 -0.42
C LEU A 251 15.63 -5.84 0.12
N GLY A 252 15.67 -5.15 1.26
CA GLY A 252 16.92 -4.74 1.91
C GLY A 252 17.83 -5.94 2.22
N LYS A 253 17.27 -7.03 2.75
CA LYS A 253 18.03 -8.27 3.00
C LYS A 253 18.61 -8.86 1.72
N ALA A 254 17.83 -8.89 0.64
CA ALA A 254 18.29 -9.45 -0.63
C ALA A 254 19.37 -8.59 -1.28
N LEU A 255 19.23 -7.26 -1.25
CA LEU A 255 20.24 -6.30 -1.74
C LEU A 255 21.55 -6.40 -0.95
N PHE A 256 21.45 -6.52 0.38
CA PHE A 256 22.61 -6.72 1.24
C PHE A 256 23.38 -8.00 0.87
N ARG A 257 22.68 -9.11 0.61
CA ARG A 257 23.32 -10.38 0.22
C ARG A 257 24.05 -10.32 -1.12
N VAL A 258 23.62 -9.47 -2.05
CA VAL A 258 24.29 -9.27 -3.34
C VAL A 258 25.33 -8.16 -3.31
N GLY A 259 25.56 -7.52 -2.15
CA GLY A 259 26.57 -6.48 -1.96
C GLY A 259 26.14 -5.06 -2.36
N ASP A 260 24.88 -4.84 -2.77
CA ASP A 260 24.37 -3.50 -3.07
C ASP A 260 23.95 -2.77 -1.79
N LEU A 261 24.96 -2.37 -1.01
CA LEU A 261 24.78 -1.81 0.34
C LEU A 261 24.05 -0.47 0.34
N ASN A 262 24.23 0.35 -0.71
CA ASN A 262 23.57 1.65 -0.81
C ASN A 262 22.06 1.50 -1.03
N GLU A 263 21.64 0.63 -1.95
CA GLU A 263 20.21 0.35 -2.15
C GLU A 263 19.61 -0.43 -0.98
N ALA A 264 20.37 -1.34 -0.35
CA ALA A 264 19.95 -2.01 0.87
C ALA A 264 19.64 -0.99 1.99
N LEU A 265 20.50 0.02 2.16
CA LEU A 265 20.31 1.07 3.15
C LEU A 265 19.02 1.88 2.88
N LYS A 266 18.76 2.24 1.62
CA LYS A 266 17.51 2.93 1.22
C LYS A 266 16.29 2.06 1.55
N ALA A 267 16.33 0.78 1.22
CA ALA A 267 15.24 -0.16 1.47
C ALA A 267 14.97 -0.34 2.98
N PHE A 268 16.02 -0.54 3.79
CA PHE A 268 15.87 -0.64 5.24
C PHE A 268 15.39 0.67 5.87
N LYS A 269 15.89 1.83 5.43
CA LYS A 269 15.40 3.14 5.88
C LYS A 269 13.90 3.25 5.62
N ARG A 270 13.44 2.91 4.40
CA ARG A 270 12.02 2.93 4.06
C ARG A 270 11.18 1.97 4.89
N SER A 271 11.70 0.77 5.16
CA SER A 271 11.04 -0.19 6.05
C SER A 271 10.87 0.36 7.48
N THR A 272 11.92 0.98 8.05
CA THR A 272 11.88 1.56 9.39
C THR A 272 10.98 2.81 9.49
N GLU A 273 10.85 3.60 8.42
CA GLU A 273 9.90 4.71 8.36
C GLU A 273 8.44 4.23 8.36
N LEU A 274 8.16 3.15 7.60
CA LEU A 274 6.82 2.59 7.46
C LEU A 274 6.40 1.74 8.68
N ASN A 275 7.35 1.03 9.29
CA ASN A 275 7.14 0.29 10.53
C ASN A 275 8.28 0.55 11.53
N PRO A 276 8.18 1.64 12.31
CA PRO A 276 9.18 1.99 13.31
C PRO A 276 9.34 0.97 14.45
N LYS A 277 8.40 0.02 14.61
CA LYS A 277 8.44 -1.00 15.65
C LYS A 277 9.18 -2.28 15.24
N ASN A 278 9.69 -2.35 14.01
CA ASN A 278 10.43 -3.51 13.54
C ASN A 278 11.90 -3.46 14.00
N ARG A 279 12.19 -4.09 15.15
CA ARG A 279 13.56 -4.19 15.71
C ARG A 279 14.56 -4.80 14.72
N SER A 280 14.17 -5.82 13.95
CA SER A 280 15.06 -6.52 13.03
C SER A 280 15.42 -5.63 11.84
N ALA A 281 14.49 -4.78 11.37
CA ALA A 281 14.77 -3.79 10.34
C ALA A 281 15.77 -2.72 10.84
N TRP A 282 15.62 -2.23 12.08
CA TRP A 282 16.60 -1.32 12.69
C TRP A 282 17.98 -1.96 12.81
N ASN A 283 18.07 -3.18 13.31
CA ASN A 283 19.35 -3.90 13.42
C ASN A 283 20.03 -4.10 12.05
N ASN A 284 19.28 -4.54 11.02
CA ASN A 284 19.86 -4.72 9.67
C ASN A 284 20.25 -3.40 9.00
N ARG A 285 19.50 -2.31 9.27
CA ARG A 285 19.91 -0.96 8.86
C ARG A 285 21.25 -0.59 9.48
N GLY A 286 21.43 -0.82 10.79
CA GLY A 286 22.69 -0.60 11.50
C GLY A 286 23.84 -1.42 10.90
N VAL A 287 23.61 -2.71 10.63
CA VAL A 287 24.63 -3.58 10.00
C VAL A 287 25.05 -3.05 8.63
N THR A 288 24.09 -2.56 7.83
CA THR A 288 24.36 -1.98 6.51
C THR A 288 25.16 -0.68 6.62
N LEU A 289 24.80 0.21 7.56
CA LEU A 289 25.52 1.45 7.84
C LEU A 289 26.96 1.18 8.28
N ARG A 290 27.17 0.21 9.16
CA ARG A 290 28.50 -0.24 9.59
C ARG A 290 29.35 -0.68 8.40
N GLN A 291 28.81 -1.50 7.49
CA GLN A 291 29.56 -1.94 6.30
C GLN A 291 29.87 -0.80 5.33
N LEU A 292 29.08 0.27 5.35
CA LEU A 292 29.33 1.51 4.62
C LEU A 292 30.23 2.49 5.40
N ASN A 293 30.85 2.05 6.50
CA ASN A 293 31.69 2.85 7.41
C ASN A 293 31.00 4.07 8.04
N LYS A 294 29.67 4.03 8.18
CA LYS A 294 28.86 5.05 8.85
C LYS A 294 28.59 4.63 10.29
N LEU A 295 29.66 4.59 11.09
CA LEU A 295 29.68 3.97 12.40
C LEU A 295 28.70 4.63 13.39
N GLU A 296 28.70 5.96 13.49
CA GLU A 296 27.82 6.66 14.44
C GLU A 296 26.32 6.54 14.10
N GLU A 297 25.95 6.61 12.82
CA GLU A 297 24.58 6.37 12.39
C GLU A 297 24.12 4.94 12.70
N SER A 298 25.06 3.99 12.70
CA SER A 298 24.76 2.59 13.03
C SER A 298 24.45 2.40 14.53
N LEU A 299 25.12 3.15 15.42
CA LEU A 299 24.83 3.13 16.86
C LEU A 299 23.38 3.55 17.15
N ASP A 300 22.90 4.64 16.55
CA ASP A 300 21.48 5.08 16.68
C ASP A 300 20.50 3.97 16.23
N CYS A 301 20.84 3.23 15.17
CA CYS A 301 20.02 2.13 14.71
C CYS A 301 19.97 0.97 15.72
N TYR A 302 21.11 0.61 16.32
CA TYR A 302 21.16 -0.44 17.35
C TYR A 302 20.45 0.00 18.63
N ASP A 303 20.62 1.24 19.07
CA ASP A 303 19.93 1.80 20.23
C ASP A 303 18.41 1.77 20.06
N ARG A 304 17.90 2.10 18.86
CA ARG A 304 16.47 1.94 18.54
C ARG A 304 16.03 0.49 18.57
N ALA A 305 16.82 -0.43 18.03
CA ALA A 305 16.50 -1.86 18.08
C ALA A 305 16.43 -2.39 19.52
N ILE A 306 17.39 -2.00 20.37
CA ILE A 306 17.47 -2.35 21.80
C ILE A 306 16.32 -1.72 22.58
N LYS A 307 15.97 -0.46 22.31
CA LYS A 307 14.84 0.22 22.95
C LYS A 307 13.50 -0.47 22.66
N LEU A 308 13.35 -1.05 21.47
CA LEU A 308 12.16 -1.84 21.11
C LEU A 308 12.15 -3.21 21.79
N ARG A 309 13.32 -3.81 22.03
CA ARG A 309 13.47 -5.11 22.66
C ARG A 309 14.82 -5.17 23.38
N THR A 310 14.79 -5.00 24.71
CA THR A 310 16.00 -4.88 25.54
C THR A 310 16.82 -6.18 25.58
N ASP A 311 16.17 -7.33 25.41
CA ASP A 311 16.78 -8.65 25.32
C ASP A 311 17.27 -9.01 23.89
N TYR A 312 17.42 -8.05 22.98
CA TYR A 312 17.82 -8.32 21.60
C TYR A 312 19.34 -8.47 21.45
N SER A 313 19.85 -9.68 21.69
CA SER A 313 21.28 -10.02 21.77
C SER A 313 22.11 -9.60 20.55
N TRP A 314 21.59 -9.78 19.33
CA TRP A 314 22.30 -9.35 18.11
C TRP A 314 22.52 -7.85 18.04
N ALA A 315 21.56 -7.04 18.51
CA ALA A 315 21.71 -5.59 18.50
C ALA A 315 22.78 -5.15 19.51
N TRP A 316 22.82 -5.77 20.69
CA TRP A 316 23.89 -5.55 21.67
C TRP A 316 25.27 -5.95 21.16
N HIS A 317 25.39 -7.14 20.56
CA HIS A 317 26.66 -7.58 19.94
C HIS A 317 27.11 -6.62 18.84
N ASN A 318 26.21 -6.27 17.93
CA ASN A 318 26.56 -5.39 16.81
C ASN A 318 26.91 -3.98 17.28
N LYS A 319 26.26 -3.47 18.34
CA LYS A 319 26.62 -2.22 18.98
C LYS A 319 28.03 -2.29 19.57
N GLY A 320 28.36 -3.36 20.31
CA GLY A 320 29.70 -3.58 20.87
C GLY A 320 30.78 -3.59 19.79
N TYR A 321 30.51 -4.26 18.66
CA TYR A 321 31.44 -4.28 17.53
C TYR A 321 31.68 -2.89 16.93
N VAL A 322 30.66 -2.05 16.83
CA VAL A 322 30.84 -0.69 16.32
C VAL A 322 31.59 0.18 17.31
N LEU A 323 31.38 0.00 18.61
CA LEU A 323 32.15 0.70 19.65
C LEU A 323 33.63 0.29 19.63
N GLU A 324 33.93 -0.98 19.35
CA GLU A 324 35.32 -1.46 19.12
C GLU A 324 35.95 -0.72 17.92
N LEU A 325 35.22 -0.57 16.81
CA LEU A 325 35.70 0.19 15.63
C LEU A 325 35.87 1.70 15.89
N LEU A 326 35.19 2.24 16.90
CA LEU A 326 35.27 3.63 17.32
C LEU A 326 36.27 3.86 18.47
N ASP A 327 37.08 2.85 18.81
CA ASP A 327 38.06 2.91 19.90
C ASP A 327 37.45 3.21 21.28
N ARG A 328 36.27 2.61 21.54
CA ARG A 328 35.53 2.70 22.82
C ARG A 328 35.44 1.33 23.50
N PRO A 329 36.57 0.73 23.90
CA PRO A 329 36.63 -0.68 24.31
C PRO A 329 35.83 -1.00 25.58
N ARG A 330 35.78 -0.09 26.57
CA ARG A 330 35.01 -0.31 27.81
C ARG A 330 33.51 -0.42 27.54
N GLU A 331 32.97 0.49 26.73
CA GLU A 331 31.55 0.46 26.35
C GLU A 331 31.23 -0.74 25.44
N ALA A 332 32.19 -1.15 24.59
CA ALA A 332 32.06 -2.35 23.79
C ALA A 332 31.96 -3.62 24.66
N LEU A 333 32.80 -3.73 25.70
CA LEU A 333 32.78 -4.83 26.66
C LEU A 333 31.41 -4.95 27.34
N GLU A 334 30.88 -3.83 27.87
CA GLU A 334 29.54 -3.80 28.49
C GLU A 334 28.44 -4.30 27.54
N CYS A 335 28.51 -3.89 26.26
CA CYS A 335 27.56 -4.33 25.25
C CYS A 335 27.65 -5.84 24.97
N TYR A 336 28.87 -6.38 24.86
CA TYR A 336 29.08 -7.80 24.61
C TYR A 336 28.65 -8.67 25.79
N GLU A 337 28.98 -8.28 27.02
CA GLU A 337 28.50 -8.97 28.23
C GLU A 337 26.97 -8.97 28.29
N THR A 338 26.34 -7.84 27.96
CA THR A 338 24.88 -7.72 27.90
C THR A 338 24.29 -8.62 26.81
N ALA A 339 24.92 -8.71 25.64
CA ALA A 339 24.50 -9.62 24.58
C ALA A 339 24.48 -11.08 25.04
N LEU A 340 25.47 -11.51 25.85
CA LEU A 340 25.55 -12.88 26.37
C LEU A 340 24.56 -13.18 27.49
N LYS A 341 24.11 -12.17 28.25
CA LYS A 341 23.08 -12.31 29.29
C LYS A 341 21.70 -12.62 28.72
N HIS A 342 21.42 -12.18 27.49
CA HIS A 342 20.14 -12.35 26.84
C HIS A 342 20.19 -13.54 25.87
N LYS A 343 19.66 -14.69 26.27
CA LYS A 343 19.46 -15.81 25.33
C LYS A 343 18.26 -15.50 24.44
N PRO A 344 18.40 -15.51 23.11
CA PRO A 344 17.31 -15.20 22.21
C PRO A 344 16.26 -16.30 22.21
N ASP A 345 15.03 -15.89 21.93
CA ASP A 345 13.90 -16.79 21.78
C ASP A 345 14.03 -17.59 20.47
N PHE A 346 13.91 -18.92 20.56
CA PHE A 346 14.16 -19.86 19.46
C PHE A 346 13.23 -19.68 18.25
N LEU A 347 12.10 -18.99 18.43
CA LEU A 347 11.15 -18.70 17.35
C LEU A 347 11.67 -17.65 16.34
N GLU A 348 12.68 -16.87 16.71
CA GLU A 348 13.17 -15.77 15.87
C GLU A 348 14.45 -16.11 15.09
N HIS A 349 15.22 -17.10 15.58
CA HIS A 349 16.55 -17.44 15.08
C HIS A 349 16.84 -18.94 15.27
N ALA A 350 17.56 -19.56 14.32
CA ALA A 350 17.94 -20.97 14.43
C ALA A 350 18.96 -21.18 15.57
N VAL A 351 18.93 -22.36 16.21
CA VAL A 351 19.85 -22.72 17.32
C VAL A 351 21.31 -22.46 16.95
N ASP A 352 21.69 -22.82 15.72
CA ASP A 352 23.06 -22.66 15.20
C ASP A 352 23.50 -21.20 15.06
N GLU A 353 22.55 -20.27 14.85
CA GLU A 353 22.85 -18.83 14.75
C GLU A 353 23.22 -18.25 16.12
N TRP A 354 22.60 -18.73 17.20
CA TRP A 354 22.92 -18.30 18.56
C TRP A 354 24.29 -18.81 19.01
N ASP A 355 24.61 -20.09 18.78
CA ASP A 355 25.90 -20.64 19.17
C ASP A 355 27.06 -19.94 18.46
N ARG A 356 26.86 -19.58 17.18
CA ARG A 356 27.82 -18.76 16.45
C ARG A 356 27.96 -17.36 17.05
N LEU A 357 26.85 -16.67 17.32
CA LEU A 357 26.88 -15.34 17.95
C LEU A 357 27.60 -15.39 19.30
N LYS A 358 27.28 -16.38 20.14
CA LYS A 358 27.89 -16.56 21.45
C LYS A 358 29.41 -16.74 21.33
N LYS A 359 29.85 -17.61 20.43
CA LYS A 359 31.28 -17.85 20.17
C LYS A 359 31.99 -16.59 19.68
N ASP A 360 31.40 -15.87 18.73
CA ASP A 360 31.99 -14.65 18.17
C ASP A 360 32.03 -13.52 19.20
N THR A 361 31.01 -13.42 20.07
CA THR A 361 30.95 -12.45 21.18
C THR A 361 31.99 -12.75 22.25
N GLN A 362 32.14 -14.01 22.67
CA GLN A 362 33.16 -14.38 23.66
C GLN A 362 34.57 -14.05 23.17
N LYS A 363 34.88 -14.35 21.91
CA LYS A 363 36.17 -13.97 21.31
C LYS A 363 36.41 -12.47 21.29
N ALA A 364 35.35 -11.66 21.18
CA ALA A 364 35.47 -10.20 21.21
C ALA A 364 35.75 -9.71 22.63
N ILE A 365 35.08 -10.28 23.64
CA ILE A 365 35.37 -10.04 25.06
C ILE A 365 36.83 -10.36 25.38
N ASP A 366 37.29 -11.58 25.06
CA ASP A 366 38.66 -12.01 25.35
C ASP A 366 39.73 -11.12 24.69
N ARG A 367 39.41 -10.51 23.53
CA ARG A 367 40.29 -9.52 22.89
C ARG A 367 40.29 -8.20 23.64
N ILE A 368 39.12 -7.68 23.97
CA ILE A 368 38.96 -6.36 24.60
C ILE A 368 39.52 -6.36 26.02
N GLU A 369 39.35 -7.43 26.78
CA GLU A 369 39.90 -7.55 28.13
C GLU A 369 41.43 -7.44 28.14
N LYS A 370 42.11 -7.95 27.11
CA LYS A 370 43.56 -7.77 26.95
C LYS A 370 43.92 -6.30 26.67
N VAL A 371 43.12 -5.60 25.87
CA VAL A 371 43.35 -4.19 25.51
C VAL A 371 43.08 -3.25 26.69
N ILE A 372 42.15 -3.60 27.59
CA ILE A 372 41.81 -2.77 28.76
C ILE A 372 42.72 -3.10 29.97
N GLY A 373 43.24 -4.33 30.04
CA GLY A 373 44.11 -4.80 31.11
C GLY A 373 45.58 -4.39 30.99
N ASP A 374 46.02 -4.03 29.77
CA ASP A 374 47.28 -3.33 29.47
C ASP A 374 47.09 -1.80 29.60
#